data_AF-A0A6A4YPL1-F1
#
_entry.id   AF-A0A6A4YPL1-F1
#
_cell.length_a   1.000
_cell.length_b   1.000
_cell.length_c   1.000
_cell.angle_alpha   90.00
_cell.angle_beta   90.00
_cell.angle_gamma   90.00
#
_symmetry.space_group_name_H-M   'P 1'
#
loop_
_entity.id
_entity.type
_entity.pdbx_description
1 polymer ?
#
loop_
_entity_poly.entity_id
_entity_poly.type
_entity_poly.pdbx_seq_one_letter_code
_entity_poly.pdbx_strand_id
1 'polypeptide(L)'
;LPSPAISFKQVATVFGNLALAYGAGIVVPALQREHSDPARMPRIIVVTLTFVSVCFMAVAITGVSVVGCQIPGNLLFAIAGTKLGFVASRGGVVFAFLFMQMHVTIAFSVIIFPAFYTLERLVLGIHKTAPLVAGTSVPELEAPVFGDMDTPMMMKDVTKGNGEHHDMDTQTYKAPGVYPKVAALRIVVIAACVVVATLWEDRLLDLLDFTGASCIALCCMILPIVFYLKHFGSQVSWPERIWAVFAVVVSLALGAYVTYESAGPLFNPPPASTGVPPWNAPKFPYCTGSYVNIVYTNTSYHQSFATNPLRF
;
A
#
# COMPACT_ATOMS: atom_id res chain seq x y z
N LEU A 1 -29.65 3.71 -11.01
CA LEU A 1 -28.46 4.42 -10.46
C LEU A 1 -27.69 5.03 -11.62
N PRO A 2 -27.00 6.17 -11.41
CA PRO A 2 -26.17 6.76 -12.45
C PRO A 2 -24.97 5.87 -12.77
N SER A 3 -24.80 5.54 -14.05
CA SER A 3 -23.63 4.80 -14.53
C SER A 3 -22.40 5.72 -14.57
N PRO A 4 -21.22 5.25 -14.12
CA PRO A 4 -19.99 6.04 -14.19
C PRO A 4 -19.57 6.23 -15.66
N ALA A 5 -19.08 7.43 -15.98
CA ALA A 5 -18.41 7.66 -17.26
C ALA A 5 -16.97 7.16 -17.15
N ILE A 6 -16.75 5.92 -17.59
CA ILE A 6 -15.44 5.25 -17.52
C ILE A 6 -14.46 6.00 -18.43
N SER A 7 -13.44 6.60 -17.83
CA SER A 7 -12.32 7.21 -18.56
C SER A 7 -11.03 6.42 -18.32
N PHE A 8 -10.11 6.44 -19.29
CA PHE A 8 -8.81 5.76 -19.16
C PHE A 8 -8.05 6.23 -17.92
N LYS A 9 -8.13 7.53 -17.59
CA LYS A 9 -7.54 8.10 -16.38
C LYS A 9 -8.07 7.41 -15.11
N GLN A 10 -9.38 7.21 -15.00
CA GLN A 10 -9.97 6.55 -13.83
C GLN A 10 -9.55 5.08 -13.70
N VAL A 11 -9.49 4.35 -14.82
CA VAL A 11 -9.08 2.94 -14.81
C VAL A 11 -7.60 2.83 -14.45
N ALA A 12 -6.77 3.72 -14.99
CA ALA A 12 -5.35 3.74 -14.71
C ALA A 12 -5.07 4.10 -13.23
N THR A 13 -5.74 5.08 -12.64
CA THR A 13 -5.51 5.46 -11.22
C THR A 13 -5.81 4.31 -10.25
N VAL A 14 -6.76 3.42 -10.57
CA VAL A 14 -7.05 2.21 -9.78
C VAL A 14 -5.82 1.29 -9.64
N PHE A 15 -4.90 1.30 -10.60
CA PHE A 15 -3.64 0.56 -10.51
C PHE A 15 -2.81 0.95 -9.28
N GLY A 16 -2.70 2.25 -8.98
CA GLY A 16 -1.93 2.74 -7.83
C GLY A 16 -2.50 2.24 -6.50
N ASN A 17 -3.82 2.41 -6.32
CA ASN A 17 -4.54 1.93 -5.13
C ASN A 17 -4.41 0.41 -4.95
N LEU A 18 -4.65 -0.36 -6.02
CA LEU A 18 -4.53 -1.81 -5.97
C LEU A 18 -3.08 -2.26 -5.74
N ALA A 19 -2.09 -1.58 -6.30
CA ALA A 19 -0.69 -1.89 -6.07
C ALA A 19 -0.33 -1.76 -4.57
N LEU A 20 -0.84 -0.72 -3.89
CA LEU A 20 -0.68 -0.60 -2.45
C LEU A 20 -1.46 -1.68 -1.68
N ALA A 21 -2.71 -1.96 -2.05
CA ALA A 21 -3.56 -2.95 -1.38
C ALA A 21 -2.97 -4.36 -1.42
N TYR A 22 -2.30 -4.72 -2.52
CA TYR A 22 -1.60 -6.00 -2.70
C TYR A 22 -0.10 -5.92 -2.39
N GLY A 23 0.38 -4.84 -1.77
CA GLY A 23 1.78 -4.53 -1.46
C GLY A 23 2.43 -5.40 -0.38
N ALA A 24 1.98 -6.64 -0.17
CA ALA A 24 2.49 -7.54 0.86
C ALA A 24 3.93 -8.03 0.60
N GLY A 25 4.48 -7.84 -0.61
CA GLY A 25 5.81 -8.31 -0.99
C GLY A 25 6.94 -7.84 -0.07
N ILE A 26 6.81 -6.67 0.57
CA ILE A 26 7.81 -6.13 1.50
C ILE A 26 7.90 -6.96 2.79
N VAL A 27 6.78 -7.52 3.26
CA VAL A 27 6.71 -8.27 4.52
C VAL A 27 6.87 -9.78 4.33
N VAL A 28 6.77 -10.28 3.10
CA VAL A 28 6.92 -11.72 2.81
C VAL A 28 8.24 -12.30 3.35
N PRO A 29 9.42 -11.69 3.16
CA PRO A 29 10.67 -12.26 3.68
C PRO A 29 10.70 -12.35 5.22
N ALA A 30 10.14 -11.36 5.92
CA ALA A 30 10.05 -11.40 7.38
C ALA A 30 9.09 -12.52 7.83
N LEU A 31 7.93 -12.64 7.17
CA LEU A 31 6.98 -13.73 7.43
C LEU A 31 7.55 -15.12 7.13
N GLN A 32 8.44 -15.24 6.13
CA GLN A 32 9.12 -16.50 5.83
C GLN A 32 10.02 -16.96 6.97
N ARG A 33 10.74 -16.03 7.62
CA ARG A 33 11.66 -16.34 8.71
C ARG A 33 10.95 -16.85 9.96
N GLU A 34 9.75 -16.32 10.22
CA GLU A 34 8.92 -16.73 11.37
C GLU A 34 8.07 -17.98 11.08
N HIS A 35 8.02 -18.43 9.83
CA HIS A 35 7.17 -19.56 9.46
C HIS A 35 7.87 -20.88 9.79
N SER A 36 7.19 -21.74 10.56
CA SER A 36 7.75 -23.03 11.00
C SER A 36 8.08 -24.00 9.85
N ASP A 37 7.51 -23.80 8.67
CA ASP A 37 7.77 -24.62 7.48
C ASP A 37 7.71 -23.81 6.17
N PRO A 38 8.85 -23.31 5.66
CA PRO A 38 8.87 -22.37 4.52
C PRO A 38 8.35 -22.98 3.21
N ALA A 39 8.33 -24.31 3.06
CA ALA A 39 7.90 -24.98 1.83
C ALA A 39 6.39 -24.81 1.56
N ARG A 40 5.58 -24.57 2.60
CA ARG A 40 4.13 -24.36 2.48
C ARG A 40 3.72 -22.93 2.17
N MET A 41 4.65 -21.98 2.25
CA MET A 41 4.33 -20.55 2.16
C MET A 41 3.67 -20.12 0.83
N PRO A 42 4.11 -20.61 -0.35
CA PRO A 42 3.47 -20.25 -1.62
C PRO A 42 1.99 -20.64 -1.67
N ARG A 43 1.64 -21.81 -1.11
CA ARG A 43 0.25 -22.29 -1.07
C ARG A 43 -0.61 -21.41 -0.17
N ILE A 44 -0.07 -21.00 0.98
CA ILE A 44 -0.76 -20.10 1.92
C ILE A 44 -1.01 -18.75 1.26
N ILE A 45 -0.01 -18.17 0.57
CA ILE A 45 -0.13 -16.90 -0.14
C ILE A 45 -1.25 -16.96 -1.20
N VAL A 46 -1.33 -18.04 -1.98
CA VAL A 46 -2.39 -18.19 -2.99
C VAL A 46 -3.78 -18.22 -2.33
N VAL A 47 -3.94 -18.99 -1.24
CA VAL A 47 -5.22 -19.09 -0.52
C VAL A 47 -5.62 -17.74 0.08
N THR A 48 -4.71 -17.04 0.73
CA THR A 48 -5.00 -15.75 1.39
C THR A 48 -5.27 -14.65 0.37
N LEU A 49 -4.48 -14.54 -0.70
CA LEU A 49 -4.71 -13.56 -1.77
C LEU A 49 -6.05 -13.81 -2.48
N THR A 50 -6.41 -15.07 -2.70
CA THR A 50 -7.71 -15.41 -3.29
C THR A 50 -8.85 -14.99 -2.37
N PHE A 51 -8.76 -15.30 -1.08
CA PHE A 51 -9.76 -14.91 -0.08
C PHE A 51 -9.92 -13.39 0.00
N VAL A 52 -8.81 -12.63 0.11
CA VAL A 52 -8.83 -11.16 0.13
C VAL A 52 -9.44 -10.60 -1.15
N SER A 53 -9.13 -11.18 -2.31
CA SER A 53 -9.69 -10.74 -3.60
C SER A 53 -11.20 -10.93 -3.66
N VAL A 54 -11.73 -12.04 -3.12
CA VAL A 54 -13.19 -12.26 -3.01
C VAL A 54 -13.82 -11.22 -2.08
N CYS A 55 -13.19 -10.91 -0.94
CA CYS A 55 -13.67 -9.86 -0.04
C CYS A 55 -13.67 -8.48 -0.69
N PHE A 56 -12.61 -8.09 -1.41
CA PHE A 56 -12.56 -6.83 -2.15
C PHE A 56 -13.60 -6.78 -3.26
N MET A 57 -13.82 -7.89 -3.97
CA MET A 57 -14.87 -7.97 -4.98
C MET A 57 -16.27 -7.74 -4.37
N ALA A 58 -16.55 -8.37 -3.22
CA ALA A 58 -17.82 -8.17 -2.52
C ALA A 58 -18.02 -6.72 -2.07
N VAL A 59 -16.98 -6.08 -1.52
CA VAL A 59 -17.03 -4.66 -1.11
C VAL A 59 -17.19 -3.74 -2.31
N ALA A 60 -16.51 -4.01 -3.43
CA ALA A 60 -16.64 -3.23 -4.65
C ALA A 60 -18.06 -3.32 -5.25
N ILE A 61 -18.61 -4.53 -5.37
CA ILE A 61 -19.96 -4.74 -5.91
C ILE A 61 -21.01 -4.06 -5.02
N THR A 62 -20.91 -4.23 -3.70
CA THR A 62 -21.85 -3.61 -2.75
C THR A 62 -21.73 -2.09 -2.70
N GLY A 63 -20.51 -1.55 -2.79
CA GLY A 63 -20.29 -0.11 -2.88
C GLY A 63 -20.93 0.51 -4.13
N VAL A 64 -20.69 -0.10 -5.30
CA VAL A 64 -21.26 0.36 -6.58
C VAL A 64 -22.78 0.20 -6.62
N SER A 65 -23.33 -0.89 -6.07
CA SER A 65 -24.78 -1.10 -6.09
C SER A 65 -25.56 -0.12 -5.21
N VAL A 66 -24.93 0.42 -4.15
CA VAL A 66 -25.58 1.36 -3.22
C VAL A 66 -25.27 2.81 -3.55
N VAL A 67 -24.13 3.16 -4.14
CA VAL A 67 -23.74 4.57 -4.31
C VAL A 67 -23.48 4.96 -5.78
N GLY A 68 -23.27 3.99 -6.66
CA GLY A 68 -23.01 4.23 -8.08
C GLY A 68 -21.79 5.13 -8.30
N CYS A 69 -21.91 6.14 -9.17
CA CYS A 69 -20.82 7.07 -9.49
C CYS A 69 -20.47 8.07 -8.36
N GLN A 70 -21.20 8.10 -7.24
CA GLN A 70 -21.01 9.07 -6.15
C GLN A 70 -20.15 8.53 -4.99
N ILE A 71 -19.43 7.42 -5.19
CA ILE A 71 -18.62 6.80 -4.15
C ILE A 71 -17.50 7.76 -3.71
N PRO A 72 -17.43 8.15 -2.42
CA PRO A 72 -16.32 8.93 -1.93
C PRO A 72 -15.08 8.02 -1.78
N GLY A 73 -13.91 8.64 -1.81
CA GLY A 73 -12.64 7.92 -1.71
C GLY A 73 -12.44 7.09 -0.45
N ASN A 74 -13.10 7.48 0.65
CA ASN A 74 -13.10 6.73 1.89
C ASN A 74 -14.54 6.34 2.25
N LEU A 75 -14.82 5.03 2.23
CA LEU A 75 -16.14 4.48 2.52
C LEU A 75 -16.60 4.75 3.98
N LEU A 76 -15.68 4.92 4.93
CA LEU A 76 -16.05 5.28 6.30
C LEU A 76 -16.68 6.68 6.39
N PHE A 77 -16.21 7.62 5.57
CA PHE A 77 -16.83 8.94 5.49
C PHE A 77 -18.19 8.90 4.78
N ALA A 78 -18.40 7.92 3.88
CA ALA A 78 -19.68 7.70 3.23
C ALA A 78 -20.77 7.29 4.23
N ILE A 79 -20.46 6.37 5.16
CA ILE A 79 -21.44 5.82 6.11
C ILE A 79 -21.66 6.72 7.33
N ALA A 80 -20.68 7.56 7.69
CA ALA A 80 -20.81 8.51 8.79
C ALA A 80 -21.60 9.77 8.40
N GLY A 81 -21.56 10.15 7.11
CA GLY A 81 -22.24 11.33 6.59
C GLY A 81 -23.68 11.04 6.17
N THR A 82 -24.58 11.99 6.43
CA THR A 82 -25.94 11.99 5.85
C THR A 82 -25.97 12.58 4.43
N LYS A 83 -24.81 13.05 3.93
CA LYS A 83 -24.67 13.79 2.66
C LYS A 83 -25.05 12.97 1.43
N LEU A 84 -24.99 11.64 1.50
CA LEU A 84 -25.36 10.75 0.40
C LEU A 84 -26.87 10.36 0.40
N GLY A 85 -27.64 10.83 1.38
CA GLY A 85 -29.10 10.60 1.47
C GLY A 85 -29.50 9.22 2.01
N PHE A 86 -28.57 8.45 2.56
CA PHE A 86 -28.85 7.23 3.30
C PHE A 86 -28.56 7.42 4.78
N VAL A 87 -29.40 6.85 5.64
CA VAL A 87 -29.22 6.87 7.09
C VAL A 87 -28.80 5.46 7.53
N ALA A 88 -27.52 5.28 7.82
CA ALA A 88 -27.02 4.04 8.40
C ALA A 88 -27.38 3.95 9.89
N SER A 89 -27.46 2.72 10.44
CA SER A 89 -27.69 2.53 11.87
C SER A 89 -26.52 3.10 12.67
N ARG A 90 -26.81 3.96 13.65
CA ARG A 90 -25.78 4.65 14.45
C ARG A 90 -24.80 3.68 15.12
N GLY A 91 -25.30 2.54 15.63
CA GLY A 91 -24.46 1.50 16.22
C GLY A 91 -23.52 0.85 15.20
N GLY A 92 -24.01 0.53 13.98
CA GLY A 92 -23.19 -0.07 12.93
C GLY A 92 -22.05 0.83 12.48
N VAL A 93 -22.30 2.14 12.38
CA VAL A 93 -21.26 3.13 12.06
C VAL A 93 -20.18 3.15 13.15
N VAL A 94 -20.58 3.21 14.44
CA VAL A 94 -19.60 3.21 15.55
C VAL A 94 -18.74 1.95 15.55
N PHE A 95 -19.35 0.76 15.37
CA PHE A 95 -18.58 -0.49 15.28
C PHE A 95 -17.61 -0.50 14.10
N ALA A 96 -18.02 0.01 12.93
CA ALA A 96 -17.14 0.08 11.76
C ALA A 96 -15.90 0.95 12.03
N PHE A 97 -16.07 2.11 12.67
CA PHE A 97 -14.95 2.97 13.06
C PHE A 97 -14.04 2.33 14.11
N LEU A 98 -14.60 1.64 15.12
CA LEU A 98 -13.81 0.95 16.14
C LEU A 98 -12.99 -0.20 15.55
N PHE A 99 -13.57 -1.03 14.69
CA PHE A 99 -12.85 -2.12 14.04
C PHE A 99 -11.78 -1.60 13.08
N MET A 100 -12.06 -0.53 12.34
CA MET A 100 -11.04 0.06 11.48
C MET A 100 -9.90 0.66 12.29
N GLN A 101 -10.19 1.32 13.42
CA GLN A 101 -9.16 1.84 14.32
C GLN A 101 -8.29 0.71 14.89
N MET A 102 -8.91 -0.40 15.33
CA MET A 102 -8.18 -1.59 15.76
C MET A 102 -7.31 -2.14 14.63
N HIS A 103 -7.83 -2.22 13.40
CA HIS A 103 -7.07 -2.70 12.25
C HIS A 103 -5.85 -1.81 11.94
N VAL A 104 -6.03 -0.49 11.82
CA VAL A 104 -4.94 0.45 11.50
C VAL A 104 -3.85 0.42 12.58
N THR A 105 -4.22 0.35 13.86
CA THR A 105 -3.24 0.34 14.97
C THR A 105 -2.37 -0.92 14.97
N ILE A 106 -2.97 -2.09 14.71
CA ILE A 106 -2.23 -3.35 14.57
C ILE A 106 -1.36 -3.32 13.31
N ALA A 107 -1.92 -2.92 12.17
CA ALA A 107 -1.20 -2.88 10.89
C ALA A 107 -0.02 -1.91 10.92
N PHE A 108 -0.19 -0.72 11.51
CA PHE A 108 0.87 0.27 11.68
C PHE A 108 2.06 -0.31 12.45
N SER A 109 1.78 -1.02 13.55
CA SER A 109 2.81 -1.67 14.35
C SER A 109 3.57 -2.71 13.52
N VAL A 110 2.87 -3.62 12.85
CA VAL A 110 3.49 -4.69 12.05
C VAL A 110 4.35 -4.15 10.90
N ILE A 111 3.93 -3.07 10.23
CA ILE A 111 4.64 -2.51 9.08
C ILE A 111 5.85 -1.68 9.52
N ILE A 112 5.75 -0.93 10.62
CA ILE A 112 6.80 0.00 11.03
C ILE A 112 8.00 -0.69 11.68
N PHE A 113 7.81 -1.84 12.32
CA PHE A 113 8.90 -2.57 12.98
C PHE A 113 10.02 -3.00 12.01
N PRO A 114 9.76 -3.68 10.87
CA PRO A 114 10.79 -3.98 9.88
C PRO A 114 11.43 -2.73 9.27
N ALA A 115 10.66 -1.65 9.12
CA ALA A 115 11.15 -0.38 8.60
C ALA A 115 12.16 0.27 9.56
N PHE A 116 11.88 0.28 10.87
CA PHE A 116 12.82 0.74 11.89
C PHE A 116 14.10 -0.08 11.90
N TYR A 117 14.01 -1.41 11.86
CA TYR A 117 15.19 -2.27 11.83
C TYR A 117 16.09 -1.97 10.61
N THR A 118 15.48 -1.79 9.44
CA THR A 118 16.19 -1.45 8.20
C THR A 118 16.82 -0.06 8.28
N LEU A 119 16.11 0.94 8.80
CA LEU A 119 16.62 2.31 8.96
C LEU A 119 17.74 2.40 10.00
N GLU A 120 17.62 1.70 11.12
CA GLU A 120 18.67 1.61 12.14
C GLU A 120 19.94 0.98 11.58
N ARG A 121 19.79 -0.07 10.76
CA ARG A 121 20.91 -0.69 10.05
C ARG A 121 21.58 0.29 9.06
N LEU A 122 20.79 1.07 8.32
CA LEU A 122 21.31 1.96 7.27
C LEU A 122 21.91 3.26 7.83
N VAL A 123 21.27 3.87 8.83
CA VAL A 123 21.67 5.18 9.40
C VAL A 123 22.65 5.04 10.55
N LEU A 124 22.44 4.08 11.46
CA LEU A 124 23.26 3.93 12.67
C LEU A 124 24.29 2.80 12.55
N GLY A 125 24.13 1.88 11.59
CA GLY A 125 25.09 0.80 11.33
C GLY A 125 25.16 -0.28 12.42
N ILE A 126 24.19 -0.30 13.34
CA ILE A 126 24.24 -1.10 14.58
C ILE A 126 24.01 -2.59 14.31
N HIS A 127 23.29 -2.92 13.23
CA HIS A 127 23.01 -4.29 12.77
C HIS A 127 23.97 -4.75 11.65
N LYS A 128 25.21 -4.24 11.59
CA LYS A 128 26.22 -4.67 10.60
C LYS A 128 26.88 -6.01 10.93
N THR A 129 26.68 -6.54 12.14
CA THR A 129 27.23 -7.83 12.57
C THR A 129 26.13 -8.89 12.67
N ALA A 130 25.72 -9.43 11.54
CA ALA A 130 25.56 -10.88 11.49
C ALA A 130 26.97 -11.41 11.23
N PRO A 131 27.63 -12.11 12.18
CA PRO A 131 28.96 -12.62 11.96
C PRO A 131 28.91 -13.67 10.86
N LEU A 132 29.42 -13.32 9.68
CA LEU A 132 30.28 -14.24 8.98
C LEU A 132 31.37 -14.64 9.99
N VAL A 133 31.47 -15.94 10.21
CA VAL A 133 32.44 -16.68 11.02
C VAL A 133 33.69 -15.86 11.36
N ALA A 134 34.00 -15.81 12.65
CA ALA A 134 35.19 -15.19 13.21
C ALA A 134 36.47 -15.61 12.48
N GLY A 135 37.29 -14.62 12.11
CA GLY A 135 38.72 -14.82 11.91
C GLY A 135 39.30 -14.10 10.70
N THR A 136 40.11 -13.08 10.99
CA THR A 136 41.19 -12.51 10.16
C THR A 136 40.86 -11.23 9.39
N SER A 137 41.60 -10.19 9.76
CA SER A 137 41.68 -8.83 9.23
C SER A 137 42.21 -8.73 7.80
N VAL A 138 41.49 -8.07 6.87
CA VAL A 138 42.04 -7.22 5.77
C VAL A 138 40.91 -6.34 5.16
N PRO A 139 41.18 -5.29 4.34
CA PRO A 139 40.54 -3.98 4.43
C PRO A 139 39.41 -3.79 3.40
N GLU A 140 38.71 -2.67 3.56
CA GLU A 140 37.87 -1.98 2.58
C GLU A 140 38.15 -2.29 1.10
N LEU A 141 37.22 -2.99 0.42
CA LEU A 141 36.81 -2.75 -0.97
C LEU A 141 35.63 -3.67 -1.38
N GLU A 142 34.64 -3.05 -2.03
CA GLU A 142 33.78 -3.58 -3.12
C GLU A 142 33.03 -4.92 -2.99
N ALA A 143 31.72 -4.86 -3.26
CA ALA A 143 30.92 -6.03 -3.64
C ALA A 143 31.57 -6.73 -4.86
N PRO A 144 31.73 -8.06 -4.84
CA PRO A 144 30.75 -8.92 -5.52
C PRO A 144 30.61 -10.35 -4.94
N VAL A 145 29.67 -11.11 -5.51
CA VAL A 145 29.55 -12.60 -5.47
C VAL A 145 28.85 -13.22 -4.25
N PHE A 146 27.52 -13.23 -4.28
CA PHE A 146 26.73 -14.34 -3.72
C PHE A 146 26.75 -15.49 -4.74
N GLY A 147 27.65 -16.43 -4.55
CA GLY A 147 27.72 -17.67 -5.32
C GLY A 147 28.28 -18.76 -4.44
N ASP A 148 27.41 -19.46 -3.72
CA ASP A 148 27.39 -20.92 -3.65
C ASP A 148 26.14 -21.35 -2.86
N MET A 149 25.07 -21.69 -3.58
CA MET A 149 24.01 -22.56 -3.05
C MET A 149 24.20 -23.88 -3.77
N ASP A 150 24.85 -24.85 -3.12
CA ASP A 150 24.65 -26.25 -3.45
C ASP A 150 24.71 -27.15 -2.21
N THR A 151 23.57 -27.82 -2.02
CA THR A 151 23.33 -29.10 -1.32
C THR A 151 23.34 -29.23 0.22
N PRO A 152 22.42 -30.05 0.76
CA PRO A 152 22.14 -30.17 2.18
C PRO A 152 23.05 -31.22 2.82
N MET A 153 23.81 -30.85 3.84
CA MET A 153 24.41 -31.84 4.73
C MET A 153 23.70 -31.80 6.08
N MET A 154 23.10 -32.94 6.42
CA MET A 154 22.66 -33.28 7.77
C MET A 154 23.74 -32.87 8.78
N MET A 155 23.39 -32.01 9.72
CA MET A 155 23.99 -32.04 11.04
C MET A 155 22.86 -32.22 12.05
N LYS A 156 22.77 -33.47 12.51
CA LYS A 156 22.05 -33.85 13.70
C LYS A 156 22.73 -33.16 14.87
N ASP A 157 21.90 -32.60 15.75
CA ASP A 157 22.20 -32.16 17.11
C ASP A 157 22.77 -30.73 17.29
N VAL A 158 21.87 -29.74 17.22
CA VAL A 158 21.90 -28.61 18.17
C VAL A 158 20.49 -28.40 18.68
N THR A 159 20.34 -28.72 19.96
CA THR A 159 19.16 -28.51 20.79
C THR A 159 18.81 -27.02 20.85
N LYS A 160 17.52 -26.69 20.64
CA LYS A 160 16.81 -25.45 21.03
C LYS A 160 17.63 -24.14 21.07
N GLY A 161 17.49 -23.32 20.02
CA GLY A 161 18.02 -21.96 19.97
C GLY A 161 17.02 -20.91 19.46
N ASN A 162 15.76 -20.97 19.87
CA ASN A 162 14.76 -19.94 19.50
C ASN A 162 14.94 -18.61 20.29
N GLY A 163 15.98 -18.50 21.12
CA GLY A 163 16.26 -17.36 22.01
C GLY A 163 17.46 -16.49 21.61
N GLU A 164 18.36 -16.96 20.74
CA GLU A 164 19.65 -16.28 20.55
C GLU A 164 19.55 -14.96 19.77
N HIS A 165 18.62 -14.83 18.82
CA HIS A 165 18.47 -13.61 18.01
C HIS A 165 17.87 -12.44 18.81
N HIS A 166 16.84 -12.71 19.63
CA HIS A 166 16.23 -11.70 20.50
C HIS A 166 17.19 -11.25 21.61
N ASP A 167 17.99 -12.18 22.13
CA ASP A 167 18.98 -11.88 23.17
C ASP A 167 20.14 -11.03 22.63
N MET A 168 20.59 -11.27 21.39
CA MET A 168 21.63 -10.45 20.73
C MET A 168 21.16 -9.04 20.40
N ASP A 169 19.95 -8.86 19.88
CA ASP A 169 19.37 -7.54 19.64
C ASP A 169 19.22 -6.78 20.97
N THR A 170 18.73 -7.46 22.01
CA THR A 170 18.56 -6.87 23.36
C THR A 170 19.90 -6.44 23.96
N GLN A 171 20.97 -7.22 23.78
CA GLN A 171 22.33 -6.83 24.22
C GLN A 171 22.87 -5.64 23.43
N THR A 172 22.55 -5.56 22.14
CA THR A 172 23.00 -4.48 21.25
C THR A 172 22.31 -3.15 21.59
N TYR A 173 21.01 -3.16 21.92
CA TYR A 173 20.32 -1.95 22.41
C TYR A 173 20.72 -1.53 23.82
N LYS A 174 21.22 -2.46 24.65
CA LYS A 174 21.72 -2.20 26.01
C LYS A 174 23.11 -1.57 26.03
N ALA A 175 23.83 -1.51 24.91
CA ALA A 175 25.12 -0.85 24.83
C ALA A 175 24.99 0.66 25.14
N PRO A 176 25.94 1.24 25.91
CA PRO A 176 25.84 2.62 26.36
C PRO A 176 25.85 3.59 25.17
N GLY A 177 24.82 4.45 25.09
CA GLY A 177 24.68 5.47 24.05
C GLY A 177 23.97 5.03 22.76
N VAL A 178 23.62 3.76 22.61
CA VAL A 178 22.86 3.25 21.44
C VAL A 178 21.36 3.52 21.58
N TYR A 179 20.78 3.20 22.73
CA TYR A 179 19.35 3.41 23.02
C TYR A 179 18.84 4.83 22.70
N PRO A 180 19.49 5.93 23.14
CA PRO A 180 18.99 7.28 22.83
C PRO A 180 19.06 7.62 21.34
N LYS A 181 20.07 7.12 20.61
CA LYS A 181 20.18 7.34 19.15
C LYS A 181 19.07 6.62 18.39
N VAL A 182 18.77 5.38 18.78
CA VAL A 182 17.67 4.59 18.21
C VAL A 182 16.32 5.23 18.52
N ALA A 183 16.09 5.63 19.78
CA ALA A 183 14.86 6.29 20.19
C ALA A 183 14.65 7.61 19.42
N ALA A 184 15.70 8.43 19.28
CA ALA A 184 15.63 9.66 18.49
C ALA A 184 15.26 9.39 17.02
N LEU A 185 15.88 8.39 16.39
CA LEU A 185 15.56 8.01 15.01
C LEU A 185 14.10 7.60 14.86
N ARG A 186 13.58 6.76 15.77
CA ARG A 186 12.16 6.34 15.75
C ARG A 186 11.21 7.51 15.95
N ILE A 187 11.51 8.42 16.88
CA ILE A 187 10.71 9.63 17.12
C ILE A 187 10.68 10.50 15.86
N VAL A 188 11.82 10.71 15.20
CA VAL A 188 11.91 11.51 13.97
C VAL A 188 11.08 10.90 12.85
N VAL A 189 11.14 9.57 12.67
CA VAL A 189 10.33 8.88 11.65
C VAL A 189 8.84 9.01 11.94
N ILE A 190 8.40 8.79 13.19
CA ILE A 190 6.99 8.93 13.57
C ILE A 190 6.53 10.38 13.39
N ALA A 191 7.36 11.36 13.80
CA ALA A 191 7.06 12.78 13.61
C ALA A 191 6.90 13.12 12.12
N ALA A 192 7.77 12.59 11.25
CA ALA A 192 7.64 12.77 9.80
C ALA A 192 6.34 12.16 9.26
N CYS A 193 5.95 10.97 9.72
CA CYS A 193 4.66 10.37 9.35
C CYS A 193 3.47 11.24 9.77
N VAL A 194 3.50 11.83 10.97
CA VAL A 194 2.45 12.75 11.44
C VAL A 194 2.40 14.01 10.57
N VAL A 195 3.55 14.60 10.23
CA VAL A 195 3.60 15.78 9.34
C VAL A 195 2.97 15.46 7.99
N VAL A 196 3.35 14.34 7.37
CA VAL A 196 2.76 13.89 6.10
C VAL A 196 1.25 13.70 6.23
N ALA A 197 0.79 13.09 7.32
CA ALA A 197 -0.64 12.89 7.57
C ALA A 197 -1.42 14.21 7.68
N THR A 198 -0.84 15.23 8.34
CA THR A 198 -1.49 16.55 8.49
C THR A 198 -1.46 17.39 7.21
N LEU A 199 -0.41 17.30 6.39
CA LEU A 199 -0.29 18.10 5.17
C LEU A 199 -1.17 17.57 4.02
N TRP A 200 -1.42 16.26 3.98
CA TRP A 200 -2.15 15.59 2.89
C TRP A 200 -3.50 14.99 3.29
N GLU A 201 -4.08 15.40 4.42
CA GLU A 201 -5.35 14.85 4.91
C GLU A 201 -6.50 14.94 3.88
N ASP A 202 -6.60 16.06 3.16
CA ASP A 202 -7.65 16.31 2.17
C ASP A 202 -7.45 15.51 0.87
N ARG A 203 -6.24 14.98 0.65
CA ARG A 203 -5.80 14.34 -0.60
C ARG A 203 -5.23 12.95 -0.36
N LEU A 204 -5.69 12.28 0.68
CA LEU A 204 -5.18 10.96 1.09
C LEU A 204 -5.22 9.92 -0.05
N LEU A 205 -6.25 9.97 -0.91
CA LEU A 205 -6.31 9.09 -2.08
C LEU A 205 -5.20 9.37 -3.09
N ASP A 206 -4.92 10.63 -3.39
CA ASP A 206 -3.86 10.99 -4.35
C ASP A 206 -2.49 10.58 -3.80
N LEU A 207 -2.28 10.72 -2.48
CA LEU A 207 -1.08 10.25 -1.79
C LEU A 207 -0.93 8.72 -1.88
N LEU A 208 -2.04 8.01 -1.71
CA LEU A 208 -2.11 6.55 -1.76
C LEU A 208 -1.82 6.04 -3.18
N ASP A 209 -2.43 6.64 -4.19
CA ASP A 209 -2.21 6.31 -5.60
C ASP A 209 -0.76 6.62 -6.01
N PHE A 210 -0.22 7.76 -5.58
CA PHE A 210 1.17 8.14 -5.82
C PHE A 210 2.15 7.14 -5.20
N THR A 211 1.97 6.82 -3.91
CA THR A 211 2.86 5.91 -3.17
C THR A 211 2.77 4.47 -3.69
N GLY A 212 1.57 4.02 -4.04
CA GLY A 212 1.31 2.70 -4.59
C GLY A 212 1.92 2.53 -5.99
N ALA A 213 1.68 3.49 -6.88
CA ALA A 213 2.18 3.43 -8.26
C ALA A 213 3.70 3.63 -8.38
N SER A 214 4.32 4.32 -7.42
CA SER A 214 5.76 4.55 -7.40
C SER A 214 6.51 3.45 -6.62
N CYS A 215 6.64 3.62 -5.31
CA CYS A 215 7.48 2.80 -4.45
C CYS A 215 7.02 1.34 -4.41
N ILE A 216 5.72 1.11 -4.23
CA ILE A 216 5.20 -0.25 -4.05
C ILE A 216 5.22 -1.05 -5.35
N ALA A 217 4.79 -0.46 -6.47
CA ALA A 217 4.89 -1.12 -7.78
C ALA A 217 6.35 -1.46 -8.10
N LEU A 218 7.31 -0.58 -7.76
CA LEU A 218 8.72 -0.84 -7.98
C LEU A 218 9.23 -2.01 -7.10
N CYS A 219 8.97 -2.00 -5.80
CA CYS A 219 9.53 -3.01 -4.89
C CYS A 219 8.79 -4.35 -4.92
N CYS A 220 7.48 -4.36 -5.18
CA CYS A 220 6.64 -5.56 -5.11
C CYS A 220 6.30 -6.17 -6.48
N MET A 221 6.45 -5.42 -7.58
CA MET A 221 6.16 -5.94 -8.93
C MET A 221 7.41 -5.95 -9.81
N ILE A 222 8.04 -4.79 -10.02
CA ILE A 222 9.12 -4.66 -11.02
C ILE A 222 10.38 -5.40 -10.56
N LEU A 223 10.87 -5.09 -9.36
CA LEU A 223 12.15 -5.60 -8.85
C LEU A 223 12.17 -7.13 -8.68
N PRO A 224 11.11 -7.79 -8.13
CA PRO A 224 11.06 -9.26 -8.06
C PRO A 224 11.10 -9.93 -9.43
N ILE A 225 10.39 -9.40 -10.43
CA ILE A 225 10.36 -9.96 -11.79
C ILE A 225 11.71 -9.76 -12.49
N VAL A 226 12.33 -8.59 -12.31
CA VAL A 226 13.67 -8.31 -12.86
C VAL A 226 14.72 -9.24 -12.26
N PHE A 227 14.69 -9.47 -10.95
CA PHE A 227 15.60 -10.40 -10.30
C PHE A 227 15.35 -11.85 -10.68
N TYR A 228 14.08 -12.24 -10.85
CA TYR A 228 13.73 -13.56 -11.40
C TYR A 228 14.34 -13.78 -12.78
N LEU A 229 14.17 -12.83 -13.69
CA LEU A 229 14.72 -12.91 -15.04
C LEU A 229 16.26 -12.85 -15.06
N LYS A 230 16.87 -12.09 -14.15
CA LYS A 230 18.34 -12.00 -14.06
C LYS A 230 18.97 -13.29 -13.53
N HIS A 231 18.31 -13.96 -12.58
CA HIS A 231 18.84 -15.16 -11.93
C HIS A 231 18.51 -16.44 -12.71
N PHE A 232 17.25 -16.62 -13.14
CA PHE A 232 16.78 -17.82 -13.82
C PHE A 232 16.63 -17.68 -15.34
N GLY A 233 17.03 -16.54 -15.93
CA GLY A 233 16.77 -16.22 -17.33
C GLY A 233 17.35 -17.18 -18.37
N SER A 234 18.34 -18.01 -18.00
CA SER A 234 18.89 -19.07 -18.85
C SER A 234 18.11 -20.40 -18.77
N GLN A 235 17.37 -20.64 -17.68
CA GLN A 235 16.59 -21.86 -17.44
C GLN A 235 15.10 -21.70 -17.77
N VAL A 236 14.63 -20.45 -17.90
CA VAL A 236 13.24 -20.11 -18.16
C VAL A 236 12.89 -20.24 -19.64
N SER A 237 11.70 -20.78 -19.92
CA SER A 237 11.18 -20.92 -21.28
C SER A 237 10.99 -19.55 -21.96
N TRP A 238 11.18 -19.50 -23.28
CA TRP A 238 10.99 -18.27 -24.07
C TRP A 238 9.61 -17.59 -23.89
N PRO A 239 8.47 -18.30 -23.86
CA PRO A 239 7.17 -17.64 -23.67
C PRO A 239 7.02 -17.00 -22.29
N GLU A 240 7.54 -17.65 -21.25
CA GLU A 240 7.49 -17.11 -19.88
C GLU A 240 8.36 -15.84 -19.75
N ARG A 241 9.52 -15.83 -20.42
CA ARG A 241 10.39 -14.65 -20.47
C ARG A 241 9.70 -13.46 -21.16
N ILE A 242 8.98 -13.68 -22.25
CA ILE A 242 8.22 -12.62 -22.93
C ILE A 242 7.13 -12.07 -22.02
N TRP A 243 6.38 -12.96 -21.36
CA TRP A 243 5.31 -12.54 -20.47
C TRP A 243 5.85 -11.72 -19.28
N ALA A 244 6.96 -12.14 -18.69
CA ALA A 244 7.62 -11.41 -17.61
C ALA A 244 8.10 -10.01 -18.06
N VAL A 245 8.74 -9.91 -19.23
CA VAL A 245 9.18 -8.62 -19.78
C VAL A 245 7.97 -7.72 -20.10
N PHE A 246 6.92 -8.29 -20.69
CA PHE A 246 5.68 -7.56 -20.95
C PHE A 246 5.06 -7.01 -19.65
N ALA A 247 4.96 -7.84 -18.60
CA ALA A 247 4.45 -7.43 -17.30
C ALA A 247 5.26 -6.28 -16.69
N VAL A 248 6.60 -6.33 -16.79
CA VAL A 248 7.48 -5.24 -16.34
C VAL A 248 7.22 -3.95 -17.11
N VAL A 249 7.15 -4.01 -18.44
CA VAL A 249 6.92 -2.83 -19.29
C VAL A 249 5.56 -2.20 -18.99
N VAL A 250 4.50 -3.00 -18.88
CA VAL A 250 3.16 -2.52 -18.55
C VAL A 250 3.12 -1.90 -17.15
N SER A 251 3.73 -2.56 -16.16
CA SER A 251 3.77 -2.04 -14.78
C SER A 251 4.56 -0.74 -14.68
N LEU A 252 5.65 -0.60 -15.44
CA LEU A 252 6.43 0.63 -15.52
C LEU A 252 5.64 1.76 -16.19
N ALA A 253 4.96 1.48 -17.30
CA ALA A 253 4.17 2.47 -18.03
C ALA A 253 2.97 2.96 -17.21
N LEU A 254 2.22 2.04 -16.60
CA LEU A 254 1.09 2.37 -15.72
C LEU A 254 1.56 3.05 -14.44
N GLY A 255 2.63 2.56 -13.82
CA GLY A 255 3.24 3.19 -12.64
C GLY A 255 3.63 4.64 -12.92
N ALA A 256 4.41 4.88 -13.98
CA ALA A 256 4.84 6.22 -14.37
C ALA A 256 3.64 7.14 -14.69
N TYR A 257 2.64 6.64 -15.41
CA TYR A 257 1.44 7.40 -15.75
C TYR A 257 0.66 7.82 -14.49
N VAL A 258 0.39 6.87 -13.58
CA VAL A 258 -0.37 7.15 -12.35
C VAL A 258 0.42 8.05 -11.41
N THR A 259 1.74 7.85 -11.27
CA THR A 259 2.60 8.74 -10.50
C THR A 259 2.56 10.17 -11.06
N TYR A 260 2.57 10.35 -12.37
CA TYR A 260 2.46 11.68 -12.97
C TYR A 260 1.10 12.35 -12.70
N GLU A 261 0.00 11.61 -12.92
CA GLU A 261 -1.36 12.12 -12.72
C GLU A 261 -1.67 12.44 -11.25
N SER A 262 -1.13 11.67 -10.31
CA SER A 262 -1.30 11.89 -8.87
C SER A 262 -0.36 12.96 -8.31
N ALA A 263 0.84 13.14 -8.87
CA ALA A 263 1.82 14.11 -8.38
C ALA A 263 1.37 15.58 -8.53
N GLY A 264 0.72 15.92 -9.64
CA GLY A 264 0.22 17.28 -9.89
C GLY A 264 -0.66 17.82 -8.75
N PRO A 265 -1.80 17.19 -8.46
CA PRO A 265 -2.66 17.59 -7.35
C PRO A 265 -2.01 17.48 -5.97
N LEU A 266 -1.02 16.60 -5.80
CA LEU A 266 -0.36 16.33 -4.54
C LEU A 266 0.65 17.42 -4.16
N PHE A 267 1.44 17.92 -5.12
CA PHE A 267 2.52 18.89 -4.89
C PHE A 267 2.19 20.32 -5.35
N ASN A 268 1.20 20.48 -6.24
CA ASN A 268 0.73 21.79 -6.67
C ASN A 268 -0.79 21.85 -6.55
N PRO A 269 -1.33 21.96 -5.32
CA PRO A 269 -2.76 22.02 -5.12
C PRO A 269 -3.35 23.21 -5.89
N PRO A 270 -4.50 23.04 -6.55
CA PRO A 270 -5.22 24.17 -7.10
C PRO A 270 -5.49 25.18 -5.98
N PRO A 271 -5.46 26.50 -6.25
CA PRO A 271 -5.69 27.51 -5.23
C PRO A 271 -7.02 27.22 -4.52
N ALA A 272 -6.97 27.17 -3.19
CA ALA A 272 -8.15 26.94 -2.37
C ALA A 272 -9.23 27.95 -2.79
N SER A 273 -10.40 27.47 -3.24
CA SER A 273 -11.50 28.35 -3.59
C SER A 273 -11.98 29.03 -2.31
N THR A 274 -11.48 30.24 -2.03
CA THR A 274 -11.82 31.05 -0.86
C THR A 274 -13.22 31.69 -0.94
N GLY A 275 -14.08 31.18 -1.83
CA GLY A 275 -15.49 31.55 -1.94
C GLY A 275 -16.39 30.35 -1.67
N VAL A 276 -17.64 30.63 -1.28
CA VAL A 276 -18.72 29.63 -1.33
C VAL A 276 -18.65 28.97 -2.71
N PRO A 277 -18.46 27.63 -2.80
CA PRO A 277 -18.35 26.98 -4.10
C PRO A 277 -19.58 27.35 -4.92
N PRO A 278 -19.42 27.80 -6.18
CA PRO A 278 -20.54 28.03 -7.08
C PRO A 278 -21.50 26.83 -7.02
N TRP A 279 -22.82 27.02 -7.01
CA TRP A 279 -23.76 25.89 -6.86
C TRP A 279 -23.51 24.78 -7.91
N ASN A 280 -22.92 25.17 -9.04
CA ASN A 280 -22.65 24.39 -10.25
C ASN A 280 -21.24 23.79 -10.28
N ALA A 281 -20.43 23.96 -9.22
CA ALA A 281 -19.15 23.29 -9.12
C ALA A 281 -19.34 21.77 -8.99
N PRO A 282 -18.64 20.95 -9.80
CA PRO A 282 -18.81 19.51 -9.81
C PRO A 282 -18.42 18.90 -8.46
N LYS A 283 -19.41 18.41 -7.72
CA LYS A 283 -19.21 17.73 -6.43
C LYS A 283 -18.90 16.24 -6.60
N PHE A 284 -19.39 15.65 -7.68
CA PHE A 284 -19.18 14.24 -8.04
C PHE A 284 -18.52 14.15 -9.42
N PRO A 285 -17.18 14.17 -9.48
CA PRO A 285 -16.43 14.24 -10.74
C PRO A 285 -16.56 12.97 -11.60
N TYR A 286 -17.04 11.87 -11.02
CA TYR A 286 -17.22 10.58 -11.70
C TYR A 286 -18.62 10.40 -12.30
N CYS A 287 -19.53 11.34 -12.06
CA CYS A 287 -20.90 11.32 -12.54
C CYS A 287 -21.10 12.24 -13.76
N THR A 288 -22.18 12.05 -14.51
CA THR A 288 -22.56 12.91 -15.65
C THR A 288 -23.97 13.49 -15.48
N GLY A 289 -24.23 14.62 -16.13
CA GLY A 289 -25.54 15.28 -16.13
C GLY A 289 -25.96 15.80 -14.75
N SER A 290 -27.21 15.57 -14.36
CA SER A 290 -27.77 16.07 -13.10
C SER A 290 -27.09 15.53 -11.83
N TYR A 291 -26.36 14.41 -11.94
CA TYR A 291 -25.73 13.71 -10.82
C TYR A 291 -24.35 14.28 -10.45
N VAL A 292 -23.86 15.27 -11.20
CA VAL A 292 -22.57 15.95 -10.97
C VAL A 292 -22.61 16.86 -9.75
N ASN A 293 -23.74 17.55 -9.55
CA ASN A 293 -23.89 18.59 -8.53
C ASN A 293 -24.80 18.17 -7.37
N ILE A 294 -25.68 17.19 -7.58
CA ILE A 294 -26.71 16.77 -6.62
C ILE A 294 -26.70 15.26 -6.44
N VAL A 295 -26.96 14.84 -5.19
CA VAL A 295 -27.02 13.45 -4.76
C VAL A 295 -28.15 12.71 -5.45
N TYR A 296 -27.91 11.45 -5.86
CA TYR A 296 -28.88 10.69 -6.63
C TYR A 296 -30.21 10.40 -5.91
N THR A 297 -30.21 10.52 -4.58
CA THR A 297 -31.38 10.33 -3.70
C THR A 297 -32.40 11.47 -3.80
N ASN A 298 -32.03 12.62 -4.36
CA ASN A 298 -32.94 13.75 -4.56
C ASN A 298 -33.75 13.58 -5.87
N THR A 299 -34.82 12.78 -5.81
CA THR A 299 -35.64 12.43 -6.98
C THR A 299 -36.38 13.63 -7.58
N SER A 300 -36.79 14.60 -6.76
CA SER A 300 -37.52 15.80 -7.23
C SER A 300 -36.66 16.71 -8.10
N TYR A 301 -35.37 16.86 -7.76
CA TYR A 301 -34.42 17.60 -8.58
C TYR A 301 -34.17 16.90 -9.93
N HIS A 302 -33.96 15.59 -9.92
CA HIS A 302 -33.70 14.82 -11.15
C HIS A 302 -34.92 14.79 -12.09
N GLN A 303 -36.14 14.74 -11.56
CA GLN A 303 -37.37 14.87 -12.34
C GLN A 303 -37.52 16.28 -12.95
N SER A 304 -37.14 17.33 -12.21
CA SER A 304 -37.16 18.71 -12.70
C SER A 304 -36.09 18.96 -13.77
N PHE A 305 -34.92 18.35 -13.63
CA PHE A 305 -33.84 18.43 -14.62
C PHE A 305 -34.23 17.72 -15.93
N ALA A 306 -34.89 16.56 -15.85
CA ALA A 306 -35.35 15.82 -17.02
C ALA A 306 -36.46 16.55 -17.81
N THR A 307 -37.26 17.38 -17.14
CA THR A 307 -38.38 18.12 -17.75
C THR A 307 -37.99 19.49 -18.31
N ASN A 308 -36.94 20.13 -17.81
CA ASN A 308 -36.43 21.40 -18.36
C ASN A 308 -34.90 21.53 -18.16
N PRO A 309 -34.07 20.99 -19.08
CA PRO A 309 -32.62 21.01 -18.94
C PRO A 309 -31.97 22.40 -19.13
N LEU A 310 -32.72 23.41 -19.61
CA LEU A 310 -32.21 24.76 -19.91
C LEU A 310 -32.44 25.81 -18.80
N ARG A 311 -33.04 25.42 -17.66
CA ARG A 311 -33.31 26.33 -16.53
C ARG A 311 -32.27 26.26 -15.39
N PHE A 312 -31.23 25.42 -15.53
CA PHE A 312 -30.23 25.16 -14.49
C PHE A 312 -28.80 25.18 -15.04
#